data_AF-A0A968NKU8-F1
#
_entry.id   AF-A0A968NKU8-F1
#
_cell.length_a   1.000
_cell.length_b   1.000
_cell.length_c   1.000
_cell.angle_alpha   90.00
_cell.angle_beta   90.00
_cell.angle_gamma   90.00
#
_symmetry.space_group_name_H-M   'P 1'
#
loop_
_entity.id
_entity.type
_entity.pdbx_description
1 polymer ?
#
loop_
_entity_poly.entity_id
_entity_poly.type
_entity_poly.pdbx_seq_one_letter_code
_entity_poly.pdbx_strand_id
1 'polypeptide(L)' 'MNTPNFESKEIFIKAHVRIIRQRSYRFVCKQCNQVSERICFPSQPLYCDRCRPPKPKSSKAAAPKLVKSKKKIPLK' A
#
# COMPACT_ATOMS: atom_id res chain seq x y z
N MET A 1 -35.73 13.74 35.35
CA MET A 1 -35.30 13.06 34.11
C MET A 1 -33.86 13.50 33.86
N ASN A 2 -32.86 12.64 34.07
CA ASN A 2 -31.44 13.01 33.92
C ASN A 2 -30.90 12.44 32.60
N THR A 3 -30.64 13.30 31.63
CA THR A 3 -29.93 12.95 30.39
C THR A 3 -28.43 12.86 30.68
N PRO A 4 -27.75 11.74 30.36
CA PRO A 4 -26.31 11.64 30.53
C PRO A 4 -25.62 12.59 29.54
N ASN A 5 -24.79 13.48 30.08
CA ASN A 5 -24.01 14.43 29.31
C ASN A 5 -22.89 13.67 28.57
N PHE A 6 -23.05 13.48 27.25
CA PHE A 6 -22.00 12.91 26.40
C PHE A 6 -20.99 14.01 26.07
N GLU A 7 -19.95 14.10 26.88
CA GLU A 7 -18.82 14.98 26.64
C GLU A 7 -18.01 14.44 25.43
N SER A 8 -18.20 15.05 24.26
CA SER A 8 -17.46 14.70 23.05
C SER A 8 -16.21 15.57 22.94
N LYS A 9 -15.09 14.95 22.55
CA LYS A 9 -13.83 15.65 22.27
C LYS A 9 -13.59 15.65 20.77
N GLU A 10 -13.52 16.85 20.21
CA GLU A 10 -13.09 17.04 18.83
C GLU A 10 -11.56 17.01 18.75
N ILE A 11 -11.03 16.25 17.80
CA ILE A 11 -9.59 16.12 17.59
C ILE A 11 -9.32 16.41 16.11
N PHE A 12 -8.49 17.42 15.84
CA PHE A 12 -8.07 17.75 14.49
C PHE A 12 -6.80 16.98 14.15
N ILE A 13 -6.92 16.02 13.23
CA ILE A 13 -5.78 15.21 12.77
C ILE A 13 -5.30 15.75 11.43
N LYS A 14 -3.98 15.93 11.30
CA LYS A 14 -3.36 16.29 10.01
C LYS A 14 -3.37 15.08 9.07
N ALA A 15 -3.70 15.30 7.81
CA ALA A 15 -3.63 14.27 6.78
C ALA A 15 -2.20 13.70 6.65
N HIS A 16 -2.11 12.39 6.45
CA HIS A 16 -0.84 11.71 6.19
C HIS A 16 -0.24 12.19 4.86
N VAL A 17 1.04 12.59 4.87
CA VAL A 17 1.79 12.97 3.65
C VAL A 17 2.91 11.96 3.38
N ARG A 18 3.07 11.54 2.12
CA ARG A 18 4.20 10.69 1.66
C ARG A 18 4.94 11.39 0.53
N ILE A 19 6.27 11.39 0.59
CA ILE A 19 7.12 11.84 -0.51
C ILE A 19 7.55 10.60 -1.30
N ILE A 20 7.17 10.53 -2.57
CA ILE A 20 7.58 9.46 -3.47
C ILE A 20 8.70 9.99 -4.37
N ARG A 21 9.94 9.57 -4.10
CA ARG A 21 11.09 9.97 -4.91
C ARG A 21 11.14 9.16 -6.21
N GLN A 22 11.31 9.85 -7.33
CA GLN A 22 11.61 9.28 -8.64
C GLN A 22 13.06 9.56 -9.01
N ARG A 23 13.70 8.60 -9.67
CA ARG A 23 15.06 8.77 -10.21
C ARG A 23 15.12 8.20 -11.63
N SER A 24 15.84 8.89 -12.52
CA SER A 24 16.24 8.36 -13.82
C SER A 24 17.45 7.44 -13.65
N TYR A 25 17.34 6.25 -14.22
CA TYR A 25 18.44 5.28 -14.26
C TYR A 25 18.81 5.01 -15.70
N ARG A 26 20.09 5.20 -16.03
CA ARG A 26 20.71 4.70 -17.25
C ARG A 26 21.44 3.40 -16.92
N PHE A 27 21.09 2.30 -17.57
CA PHE A 27 21.57 0.95 -17.24
C PHE A 27 21.60 0.05 -18.48
N VAL A 28 22.29 -1.09 -18.38
CA VAL A 28 22.30 -2.12 -19.42
C VAL A 28 21.23 -3.16 -19.10
N CYS A 29 20.34 -3.44 -20.05
CA CYS A 29 19.28 -4.42 -19.86
C CYS A 29 19.86 -5.84 -19.76
N LYS A 30 19.49 -6.60 -18.72
CA LYS A 30 19.94 -7.98 -18.51
C LYS A 30 19.54 -8.98 -19.60
N GLN A 31 18.53 -8.67 -20.42
CA GLN A 31 18.01 -9.59 -21.45
C GLN A 31 18.53 -9.26 -22.86
N CYS A 32 18.43 -8.00 -23.29
CA CYS A 32 18.84 -7.61 -24.65
C CYS A 32 20.22 -6.92 -24.72
N ASN A 33 20.88 -6.70 -23.58
CA ASN A 33 22.17 -5.99 -23.45
C ASN A 33 22.21 -4.58 -24.06
N GLN A 34 21.05 -3.99 -24.35
CA GLN A 34 20.97 -2.60 -24.81
C GLN A 34 21.02 -1.63 -23.63
N VAL A 35 21.66 -0.48 -23.85
CA VAL A 35 21.61 0.64 -22.90
C VAL A 35 20.19 1.22 -22.92
N SER A 36 19.60 1.38 -21.75
CA SER A 36 18.24 1.89 -21.58
C SER A 36 18.19 2.94 -20.48
N GLU A 37 17.23 3.84 -20.57
CA GLU A 37 16.96 4.86 -19.57
C GLU A 37 15.52 4.79 -19.10
N ARG A 38 15.29 4.77 -17.78
CA ARG A 38 13.94 4.69 -17.20
C ARG A 38 13.82 5.48 -15.92
N ILE A 39 12.66 6.09 -15.72
CA ILE A 39 12.26 6.68 -14.45
C ILE A 39 11.66 5.58 -13.57
N CYS A 40 12.26 5.32 -12.42
CA CYS A 40 11.79 4.31 -11.47
C CYS A 40 11.76 4.86 -10.04
N PHE A 41 10.91 4.23 -9.25
CA PHE A 41 10.78 4.48 -7.82
C PHE A 41 11.58 3.42 -7.07
N PRO A 42 12.19 3.79 -5.94
CA PRO A 42 13.62 4.02 -5.73
C PRO A 42 14.58 2.87 -6.10
N SER A 43 14.11 1.75 -6.62
CA SER A 43 14.97 0.65 -7.07
C SER A 43 15.41 0.84 -8.52
N GLN A 44 16.68 0.50 -8.79
CA GLN A 44 17.21 0.48 -10.14
C GLN A 44 16.53 -0.64 -10.96
N PRO A 45 16.03 -0.34 -12.16
CA PRO A 45 15.45 -1.35 -13.04
C PRO A 45 16.52 -2.30 -13.61
N LEU A 46 16.15 -3.57 -13.78
CA LEU A 46 16.98 -4.64 -14.36
C LEU A 46 16.76 -4.83 -15.87
N TYR A 47 15.57 -4.49 -16.35
CA TYR A 47 15.12 -4.73 -17.72
C TYR A 47 14.56 -3.45 -18.35
N CYS A 48 14.76 -3.30 -19.66
CA CYS A 48 14.13 -2.26 -20.46
C CYS A 48 12.61 -2.44 -20.52
N ASP A 49 11.88 -1.47 -21.07
CA ASP A 49 10.40 -1.54 -21.13
C ASP A 49 9.87 -2.71 -21.96
N ARG A 50 10.64 -3.20 -22.94
CA ARG A 50 10.27 -4.33 -23.79
C ARG A 50 10.54 -5.69 -23.16
N CYS A 51 11.63 -5.81 -22.40
CA CYS A 51 12.06 -7.06 -21.78
C CYS A 51 11.51 -7.26 -20.35
N ARG A 52 10.86 -6.25 -19.77
CA ARG A 52 10.32 -6.36 -18.41
C ARG A 52 9.30 -7.50 -18.34
N PRO A 53 9.42 -8.43 -17.37
CA PRO A 53 8.42 -9.47 -17.16
C PRO A 53 7.03 -8.86 -16.90
N PRO A 54 5.95 -9.44 -17.45
CA PRO A 54 4.61 -9.04 -17.09
C PRO A 54 4.41 -9.24 -15.59
N LYS A 55 3.85 -8.23 -14.90
CA LYS A 55 3.56 -8.36 -13.47
C LYS A 55 2.57 -9.50 -13.30
N PRO A 56 2.84 -10.50 -12.43
CA PRO A 56 1.83 -11.49 -12.10
C PRO A 56 0.61 -10.75 -11.54
N LYS A 57 -0.56 -11.00 -12.13
CA LYS A 57 -1.82 -10.48 -11.59
C LYS A 57 -2.00 -11.16 -10.24
N SER A 58 -1.80 -10.44 -9.14
CA SER A 58 -2.15 -10.98 -7.84
C SER A 58 -3.66 -11.20 -7.84
N SER A 59 -4.09 -12.46 -7.95
CA SER A 59 -5.43 -12.84 -7.56
C SER A 59 -5.53 -12.55 -6.07
N LYS A 60 -6.13 -11.41 -5.70
CA LYS A 60 -6.56 -11.19 -4.33
C LYS A 60 -7.59 -12.26 -4.00
N ALA A 61 -7.14 -13.35 -3.38
CA ALA A 61 -8.02 -14.31 -2.77
C ALA A 61 -8.41 -13.81 -1.38
N ALA A 62 -9.72 -13.64 -1.23
CA ALA A 62 -10.53 -13.54 -0.02
C ALA A 62 -10.38 -12.27 0.85
N ALA A 63 -11.50 -11.56 0.94
CA ALA A 63 -11.83 -10.58 1.96
C ALA A 63 -11.52 -11.09 3.39
N PRO A 64 -11.21 -10.20 4.34
CA PRO A 64 -11.01 -10.58 5.73
C PRO A 64 -12.29 -11.23 6.27
N LYS A 65 -12.20 -12.50 6.71
CA LYS A 65 -13.28 -13.14 7.47
C LYS A 65 -13.47 -12.35 8.75
N LEU A 66 -14.64 -11.70 8.89
CA LEU A 66 -15.11 -11.12 10.15
C LEU A 66 -15.12 -12.21 11.23
N VAL A 67 -14.11 -12.21 12.11
CA VAL A 67 -14.15 -12.97 13.36
C VAL A 67 -15.16 -12.29 14.29
N LYS A 68 -16.42 -12.73 14.21
CA LYS A 68 -17.48 -12.29 15.11
C LYS A 68 -17.19 -12.89 16.49
N SER A 69 -16.48 -12.15 17.34
CA SER A 69 -16.26 -12.52 18.73
C SER A 69 -17.59 -12.48 19.48
N LYS A 70 -18.21 -13.64 19.69
CA LYS A 70 -19.33 -13.79 20.63
C LYS A 70 -18.76 -13.79 22.04
N LYS A 71 -18.61 -12.61 22.65
CA LYS A 71 -18.43 -12.52 24.11
C LYS A 71 -19.82 -12.67 24.74
N LYS A 72 -20.15 -13.86 25.23
CA LYS A 72 -21.29 -14.03 26.15
C LYS A 72 -20.90 -13.36 27.46
N ILE A 73 -21.60 -12.29 27.84
CA ILE A 73 -21.52 -11.70 29.18
C ILE A 73 -22.52 -12.49 30.03
N PRO A 74 -22.12 -13.19 31.10
CA PRO A 74 -23.08 -13.72 32.07
C PRO A 74 -23.59 -12.56 32.93
N LEU A 75 -24.91 -12.39 32.99
CA LEU A 75 -25.55 -11.58 34.02
C LEU A 75 -25.46 -12.33 35.35
N LYS A 76 -24.85 -11.70 36.35
CA LYS A 76 -25.19 -11.86 37.76
C LYS A 76 -24.84 -10.57 38.50
#